data_AF-A0A537HN76-F1
#
_entry.id   AF-A0A537HN76-F1
#
_cell.length_a   1.000
_cell.length_b   1.000
_cell.length_c   1.000
_cell.angle_alpha   90.00
_cell.angle_beta   90.00
_cell.angle_gamma   90.00
#
_symmetry.space_group_name_H-M   'P 1'
#
loop_
_entity.id
_entity.type
_entity.pdbx_description
1 polymer ?
#
loop_
_entity_poly.entity_id
_entity_poly.type
_entity_poly.pdbx_seq_one_letter_code
_entity_poly.pdbx_strand_id
1 'polypeptide(L)' 'MRRTDIPADTILIGKKPIMAYATAVMMHYNTGAKKLTLKARGRAISTAVDVAEVVNNRFFQGGLAKNVHLGTEI' A
#
# COMPACT_ATOMS: atom_id res chain seq x y z
N MET A 1 8.15 13.41 10.79
CA MET A 1 7.31 13.38 9.57
C MET A 1 6.06 14.19 9.84
N ARG A 2 5.97 15.42 9.31
CA ARG A 2 4.74 16.21 9.35
C ARG A 2 3.78 15.63 8.30
N ARG A 3 2.47 15.66 8.56
CA ARG A 3 1.44 14.98 7.76
C ARG A 3 1.27 15.57 6.34
N THR A 4 1.95 16.68 6.05
CA THR A 4 1.83 17.50 4.84
C THR A 4 2.65 17.03 3.64
N ASP A 5 3.62 16.11 3.81
CA ASP A 5 4.51 15.67 2.71
C ASP A 5 4.16 14.28 2.14
N ILE A 6 3.04 13.70 2.56
CA ILE A 6 2.60 12.38 2.10
C ILE A 6 1.63 12.59 0.93
N PRO A 7 1.95 12.11 -0.28
CA PRO A 7 1.04 12.17 -1.41
C PRO A 7 -0.31 11.52 -1.08
N ALA A 8 -1.41 12.09 -1.59
CA ALA A 8 -2.76 11.62 -1.27
C ALA A 8 -3.05 10.18 -1.74
N ASP A 9 -2.26 9.67 -2.67
CA ASP A 9 -2.27 8.29 -3.20
C ASP A 9 -1.34 7.34 -2.40
N THR A 10 -0.81 7.77 -1.26
CA THR A 10 0.09 6.96 -0.43
C THR A 10 -0.61 6.40 0.81
N ILE A 11 -0.56 5.08 0.96
CA ILE A 11 -1.05 4.35 2.14
C ILE A 11 0.16 3.92 2.99
N LEU A 12 0.20 4.41 4.23
CA LEU A 12 1.25 4.08 5.19
C LEU A 12 0.91 2.79 5.95
N ILE A 13 1.78 1.79 5.82
CA ILE A 13 1.64 0.50 6.48
C ILE A 13 2.33 0.53 7.84
N GLY A 14 1.64 0.03 8.84
CA GLY A 14 2.03 0.05 10.24
C GLY A 14 1.42 -1.13 10.99
N LYS A 15 0.78 -0.88 12.12
CA LYS A 15 0.29 -1.94 13.03
C LYS A 15 -1.16 -2.38 12.81
N LYS A 16 -1.89 -1.81 11.84
CA LYS A 16 -3.29 -2.21 11.60
C LYS A 16 -3.34 -3.61 10.95
N PRO A 17 -4.44 -4.36 11.10
CA PRO A 17 -4.61 -5.63 10.41
C PRO A 17 -4.51 -5.48 8.89
N ILE A 18 -3.99 -6.50 8.21
CA ILE A 18 -3.77 -6.53 6.75
C ILE A 18 -5.03 -6.11 5.99
N MET A 19 -6.19 -6.68 6.35
CA MET A 19 -7.45 -6.41 5.65
C MET A 19 -7.89 -4.94 5.76
N ALA A 20 -7.55 -4.24 6.86
CA ALA A 20 -7.87 -2.82 6.99
C ALA A 20 -7.13 -1.98 5.94
N TYR A 21 -5.88 -2.35 5.62
CA TYR A 21 -5.12 -1.72 4.54
C TYR A 21 -5.65 -2.12 3.16
N ALA A 22 -6.01 -3.39 2.95
CA ALA A 22 -6.60 -3.84 1.70
C ALA A 22 -7.91 -3.10 1.37
N THR A 23 -8.79 -2.89 2.36
CA THR A 23 -9.99 -2.08 2.20
C THR A 23 -9.66 -0.63 1.83
N ALA A 24 -8.66 -0.03 2.47
CA ALA A 24 -8.24 1.33 2.12
C ALA A 24 -7.73 1.42 0.67
N VAL A 25 -6.94 0.44 0.22
CA VAL A 25 -6.50 0.36 -1.18
C VAL A 25 -7.69 0.34 -2.14
N MET A 26 -8.69 -0.50 -1.86
CA MET A 26 -9.89 -0.60 -2.71
C MET A 26 -10.75 0.66 -2.69
N MET A 27 -10.89 1.32 -1.54
CA MET A 27 -11.60 2.60 -1.45
C MET A 27 -10.94 3.65 -2.33
N HIS A 28 -9.61 3.81 -2.24
CA HIS A 28 -8.88 4.75 -3.06
C HIS A 28 -8.94 4.39 -4.56
N TYR A 29 -8.81 3.11 -4.90
CA TYR A 29 -8.94 2.64 -6.28
C TYR A 29 -10.31 3.00 -6.88
N ASN A 30 -11.39 2.75 -6.12
CA ASN A 30 -12.76 3.05 -6.55
C ASN A 30 -13.04 4.56 -6.69
N THR A 31 -12.27 5.42 -6.03
CA THR A 31 -12.34 6.88 -6.24
C THR A 31 -11.64 7.35 -7.53
N GLY A 32 -11.12 6.43 -8.34
CA GLY A 32 -10.47 6.72 -9.63
C GLY A 32 -8.94 6.84 -9.56
N ALA A 33 -8.32 6.50 -8.42
CA ALA A 33 -6.86 6.49 -8.31
C ALA A 33 -6.27 5.38 -9.19
N LYS A 34 -5.55 5.77 -10.25
CA LYS A 34 -4.89 4.83 -11.19
C LYS A 34 -3.56 4.29 -10.66
N LYS A 35 -2.96 4.98 -9.70
CA LYS A 35 -1.69 4.63 -9.08
C LYS A 35 -1.83 4.85 -7.58
N LEU A 36 -1.41 3.86 -6.82
CA LEU A 36 -1.43 3.87 -5.36
C LEU A 36 -0.08 3.37 -4.87
N THR A 37 0.42 4.01 -3.82
CA THR A 37 1.74 3.70 -3.26
C THR A 37 1.58 3.16 -1.84
N LEU A 38 2.04 1.94 -1.61
CA LEU A 38 2.18 1.38 -0.26
C LEU A 38 3.58 1.72 0.25
N LYS A 39 3.67 2.48 1.35
CA LYS A 39 4.96 2.79 2.00
C LYS A 39 5.02 2.16 3.38
N ALA A 40 6.17 1.54 3.68
CA ALA A 40 6.45 0.88 4.94
C ALA A 40 7.94 0.96 5.27
N ARG A 41 8.28 0.77 6.56
CA ARG A 41 9.66 0.73 7.02
C ARG A 41 9.85 -0.30 8.13
N GLY A 42 11.07 -0.83 8.23
CA GLY A 42 11.43 -1.84 9.23
C GLY A 42 10.52 -3.07 9.15
N ARG A 43 10.06 -3.56 10.32
CA ARG A 43 9.21 -4.77 10.41
C ARG A 43 7.88 -4.67 9.65
N ALA A 44 7.39 -3.47 9.35
CA ALA A 44 6.14 -3.29 8.61
C ALA A 44 6.26 -3.59 7.11
N ILE A 45 7.49 -3.78 6.58
CA ILE A 45 7.72 -4.10 5.16
C ILE A 45 7.04 -5.41 4.79
N SER A 46 7.16 -6.45 5.63
CA SER A 46 6.48 -7.75 5.39
C SER A 46 4.96 -7.57 5.28
N THR A 47 4.37 -6.80 6.19
CA THR A 47 2.92 -6.48 6.14
C THR A 47 2.54 -5.73 4.87
N ALA A 48 3.39 -4.86 4.34
CA ALA A 48 3.12 -4.15 3.09
C ALA A 48 3.10 -5.09 1.88
N VAL A 49 4.01 -6.07 1.87
CA VAL A 49 4.03 -7.13 0.86
C VAL A 49 2.77 -7.99 0.98
N ASP A 50 2.39 -8.41 2.19
CA ASP A 50 1.16 -9.18 2.40
C ASP A 50 -0.08 -8.45 1.91
N VAL A 51 -0.18 -7.14 2.18
CA VAL A 51 -1.27 -6.29 1.69
C VAL A 51 -1.28 -6.25 0.16
N ALA A 52 -0.13 -6.04 -0.47
CA ALA A 52 -0.03 -6.01 -1.94
C ALA A 52 -0.43 -7.36 -2.57
N GLU A 53 -0.03 -8.48 -1.99
CA GLU A 53 -0.40 -9.84 -2.41
C GLU A 53 -1.90 -10.09 -2.26
N VAL A 54 -2.46 -9.81 -1.08
CA VAL A 54 -3.89 -9.98 -0.81
C VAL A 54 -4.71 -9.15 -1.78
N VAL A 55 -4.31 -7.90 -2.03
CA VAL A 55 -5.03 -7.03 -2.96
C VAL A 55 -4.99 -7.61 -4.37
N ASN A 56 -3.79 -7.96 -4.85
CA ASN A 56 -3.58 -8.51 -6.19
C ASN A 56 -4.37 -9.79 -6.43
N ASN A 57 -4.35 -10.73 -5.49
CA ASN A 57 -4.97 -12.03 -5.69
C ASN A 57 -6.49 -11.98 -5.49
N ARG A 58 -6.98 -11.21 -4.50
CA ARG A 58 -8.41 -11.19 -4.18
C ARG A 58 -9.24 -10.27 -5.06
N PHE A 59 -8.67 -9.15 -5.53
CA PHE A 59 -9.45 -8.14 -6.26
C PHE A 59 -9.04 -7.96 -7.71
N PHE A 60 -7.81 -8.34 -8.07
CA PHE A 60 -7.27 -8.12 -9.42
C PHE A 60 -6.85 -9.41 -10.13
N GLN A 61 -7.11 -10.58 -9.52
CA GLN A 61 -6.81 -11.90 -10.09
C GLN A 61 -5.37 -12.04 -10.61
N GLY A 62 -4.41 -11.39 -9.96
CA GLY A 62 -3.01 -11.41 -10.38
C GLY A 62 -2.60 -10.35 -11.40
N GLY A 63 -3.53 -9.53 -11.89
CA GLY A 63 -3.32 -8.58 -13.00
C GLY A 63 -2.75 -7.21 -12.63
N LEU A 64 -2.39 -6.94 -11.37
CA LEU A 64 -1.81 -5.65 -11.00
C LEU A 64 -0.35 -5.55 -11.47
N ALA A 65 -0.04 -4.48 -12.20
CA ALA A 65 1.34 -4.07 -12.44
C ALA A 65 1.97 -3.57 -11.12
N LYS A 66 3.04 -4.24 -10.68
CA LYS A 66 3.75 -3.93 -9.42
C LYS A 66 5.06 -3.24 -9.74
N ASN A 67 5.38 -2.16 -9.01
CA ASN A 67 6.71 -1.56 -9.02
C ASN A 67 7.20 -1.43 -7.58
N VAL A 68 8.38 -1.99 -7.27
CA VAL A 68 8.93 -2.06 -5.93
C VAL A 68 10.20 -1.22 -5.87
N HIS A 69 10.21 -0.23 -4.97
CA HIS A 69 11.39 0.58 -4.67
C HIS A 69 11.84 0.30 -3.25
N LEU A 70 13.13 0.06 -3.07
CA LEU A 70 13.78 -0.13 -1.79
C LEU A 70 14.70 1.07 -1.52
N GLY A 71 14.77 1.48 -0.27
CA GLY A 71 15.58 2.62 0.13
C GLY A 71 15.77 2.67 1.64
N THR A 72 16.63 3.58 2.07
CA THR A 72 16.85 3.90 3.48
C THR A 72 16.60 5.38 3.67
N GLU A 73 15.93 5.75 4.76
CA GLU A 73 15.74 7.14 5.18
C GLU A 73 16.71 7.39 6.35
N ILE A 74 17.51 8.44 6.28
CA ILE A 74 18.46 8.88 7.34
C ILE A 74 17.82 10.02 8.13
#